data_AF-A0A8C5Y2K8-F1
#
_entry.id   AF-A0A8C5Y2K8-F1
#
_cell.length_a   1.000
_cell.length_b   1.000
_cell.length_c   1.000
_cell.angle_alpha   90.00
_cell.angle_beta   90.00
_cell.angle_gamma   90.00
#
_symmetry.space_group_name_H-M   'P 1'
#
loop_
_entity.id
_entity.type
_entity.pdbx_description
1 polymer ?
#
loop_
_entity_poly.entity_id
_entity_poly.type
_entity_poly.pdbx_seq_one_letter_code
_entity_poly.pdbx_strand_id
1 'polypeptide(L)'
;MAYGLPRKNTVKTILRGSCYEVQEAWDLALLTKTFYTNLANMKLPFLGEIKFGNPLKLTRYKTMKDGLLISAESLKLERECELKRLNKHKCQETTSRELQLLLRERQTGL
;
A
#
# COMPACT_ATOMS: atom_id res chain seq x y z
N MET A 1 34.62 -11.65 -2.10
CA MET A 1 33.31 -11.10 -1.68
C MET A 1 33.39 -9.59 -1.83
N ALA A 2 32.74 -9.01 -2.85
CA ALA A 2 32.75 -7.57 -3.05
C ALA A 2 31.71 -6.96 -2.10
N TYR A 3 32.17 -6.28 -1.05
CA TYR A 3 31.32 -5.53 -0.13
C TYR A 3 30.53 -4.48 -0.94
N GLY A 4 29.21 -4.56 -0.85
CA GLY A 4 28.28 -3.80 -1.68
C GLY A 4 28.45 -2.30 -1.50
N LEU A 5 28.93 -1.63 -2.56
CA LEU A 5 28.81 -0.19 -2.72
C LEU A 5 27.34 0.22 -2.48
N PRO A 6 27.08 1.32 -1.75
CA PRO A 6 25.73 1.87 -1.67
C PRO A 6 25.31 2.19 -3.11
N ARG A 7 24.36 1.43 -3.65
CA ARG A 7 23.80 1.70 -4.98
C ARG A 7 23.29 3.13 -4.92
N LYS A 8 23.93 4.04 -5.66
CA LYS A 8 23.44 5.41 -5.80
C LYS A 8 22.02 5.31 -6.34
N ASN A 9 21.04 5.69 -5.52
CA ASN A 9 19.64 5.71 -5.92
C ASN A 9 19.50 6.77 -7.01
N THR A 10 19.49 6.34 -8.26
CA THR A 10 19.15 7.18 -9.40
C THR A 10 17.63 7.19 -9.55
N VAL A 11 17.10 8.22 -10.20
CA VAL A 11 15.65 8.36 -10.47
C VAL A 11 15.09 7.08 -11.10
N LYS A 12 15.84 6.48 -12.04
CA LYS A 12 15.52 5.19 -12.67
C LYS A 12 15.37 4.05 -11.67
N THR A 13 16.24 3.98 -10.66
CA THR A 13 16.19 2.92 -9.64
C THR A 13 15.04 3.11 -8.66
N ILE A 14 14.65 4.35 -8.35
CA ILE A 14 13.52 4.65 -7.44
C ILE A 14 12.19 4.33 -8.13
N LEU A 15 12.06 4.67 -9.42
CA LEU A 15 10.83 4.51 -10.19
C LEU A 15 10.70 3.14 -10.88
N ARG A 16 11.69 2.25 -10.73
CA ARG A 16 11.75 0.94 -11.39
C ARG A 16 10.55 0.02 -11.10
N GLY A 17 9.86 0.24 -9.98
CA GLY A 17 8.64 -0.50 -9.60
C GLY A 17 7.33 0.25 -9.86
N SER A 18 7.40 1.43 -10.46
CA SER A 18 6.22 2.23 -10.80
C SER A 18 5.75 1.96 -12.23
N CYS A 19 4.56 2.43 -12.58
CA CYS A 19 4.04 2.37 -13.95
C CYS A 19 4.64 3.44 -14.87
N TYR A 20 5.64 4.19 -14.42
CA TYR A 20 6.23 5.29 -15.17
C TYR A 20 7.65 4.95 -15.63
N GLU A 21 7.88 5.07 -16.93
CA GLU A 21 9.20 5.00 -17.52
C GLU A 21 9.80 6.41 -17.56
N VAL A 22 10.88 6.62 -16.80
CA VAL A 22 11.61 7.89 -16.77
C VAL A 22 12.99 7.64 -17.35
N GLN A 23 13.22 8.08 -18.58
CA GLN A 23 14.50 7.88 -19.27
C GLN A 23 15.45 9.07 -19.04
N GLU A 24 14.90 10.28 -19.01
CA GLU A 24 15.64 11.53 -18.88
C GLU A 24 15.14 12.40 -17.71
N ALA A 25 15.91 13.42 -17.35
CA ALA A 25 15.55 14.32 -16.26
C ALA A 25 14.29 15.16 -16.55
N TRP A 26 14.03 15.45 -17.83
CA TRP A 26 12.85 16.19 -18.27
C TRP A 26 11.55 15.40 -18.10
N ASP A 27 11.61 14.07 -18.27
CA ASP A 27 10.47 13.19 -18.01
C ASP A 27 10.04 13.28 -16.54
N LEU A 28 11.01 13.33 -15.62
CA LEU A 28 10.72 13.52 -14.19
C LEU A 28 10.10 14.89 -13.92
N ALA A 29 10.59 15.95 -14.55
CA ALA A 29 10.04 17.30 -14.43
C ALA A 29 8.60 17.37 -14.95
N LEU A 30 8.30 16.66 -16.05
CA LEU A 30 6.95 16.54 -16.58
C LEU A 30 6.04 15.75 -15.64
N LEU A 31 6.51 14.62 -15.11
CA LEU A 31 5.76 13.73 -14.22
C LEU A 31 5.46 14.42 -12.87
N THR A 32 6.42 15.16 -12.33
CA THR A 32 6.18 16.01 -11.15
C THR A 32 5.15 17.09 -11.45
N LYS A 33 5.27 17.80 -12.58
CA LYS A 33 4.28 18.81 -12.99
C LYS A 33 2.86 18.22 -13.09
N THR A 34 2.70 17.07 -13.76
CA THR A 34 1.39 16.42 -13.92
C THR A 34 0.83 15.92 -12.59
N PHE A 35 1.67 15.34 -11.73
CA PHE A 35 1.28 14.94 -10.39
C PHE A 35 0.77 16.14 -9.57
N TYR A 36 1.47 17.28 -9.61
CA TYR A 36 1.03 18.50 -8.93
C TYR A 36 -0.27 19.06 -9.47
N THR A 37 -0.47 19.11 -10.79
CA THR A 37 -1.73 19.58 -11.35
C THR A 37 -2.89 18.67 -10.96
N ASN A 38 -2.66 17.35 -10.93
CA ASN A 38 -3.66 16.38 -10.51
C ASN A 38 -4.00 16.55 -9.02
N LEU A 39 -2.99 16.72 -8.17
CA LEU A 39 -3.17 17.01 -6.75
C LEU A 39 -3.92 18.32 -6.50
N ALA A 40 -3.61 19.38 -7.25
CA ALA A 40 -4.30 20.67 -7.14
C ALA A 40 -5.77 20.57 -7.59
N ASN A 41 -6.06 19.71 -8.58
CA ASN A 41 -7.42 19.45 -9.05
C ASN A 41 -8.21 18.56 -8.09
N MET A 42 -7.54 17.72 -7.29
CA MET A 42 -8.20 16.96 -6.23
C MET A 42 -8.58 17.91 -5.10
N LYS A 43 -9.89 18.12 -4.88
CA LYS A 43 -10.45 18.88 -3.74
C LYS A 43 -10.29 18.08 -2.44
N LEU A 44 -9.04 17.82 -2.05
CA LEU A 44 -8.73 17.16 -0.79
C LEU A 44 -8.58 18.23 0.30
N PRO A 45 -9.30 18.11 1.43
CA PRO A 45 -9.37 19.17 2.45
C PRO A 45 -8.00 19.52 3.06
N PHE A 46 -7.04 18.59 3.03
CA PHE A 46 -5.69 18.75 3.57
C PHE A 46 -4.66 19.29 2.54
N LEU A 47 -4.99 19.30 1.25
CA LEU A 47 -4.03 19.72 0.20
C LEU A 47 -3.92 21.23 0.03
N GLY A 48 -4.96 21.98 0.42
CA GLY A 48 -4.89 23.45 0.49
C GLY A 48 -3.85 23.97 1.49
N GLU A 49 -3.48 23.14 2.47
CA GLU A 49 -2.51 23.45 3.52
C GLU A 49 -1.06 23.12 3.11
N ILE A 50 -0.87 22.15 2.20
CA ILE A 50 0.44 21.76 1.65
C ILE A 50 0.78 22.68 0.46
N LYS A 51 0.80 24.00 0.69
CA LYS A 51 1.37 24.94 -0.28
C LYS A 51 2.88 24.98 -0.10
N PHE A 52 3.62 24.77 -1.19
CA PHE A 52 5.08 24.71 -1.21
C PHE A 52 5.69 25.98 -0.57
N GLY A 53 6.64 25.82 0.36
CA GLY A 53 7.42 26.92 0.94
C GLY A 53 6.85 27.61 2.19
N ASN A 54 5.64 27.27 2.64
CA ASN A 54 5.13 27.77 3.90
C ASN A 54 5.43 26.79 5.05
N PRO A 55 6.17 27.20 6.10
CA PRO A 55 6.29 26.37 7.30
C PRO A 55 4.91 26.26 7.97
N LEU A 56 4.30 25.08 7.84
CA LEU A 56 3.09 24.72 8.58
C LEU A 56 3.43 24.74 10.07
N LYS A 57 2.94 25.76 10.78
CA LYS A 57 2.97 25.81 12.23
C LYS A 57 1.97 24.77 12.75
N LEU A 58 2.42 23.52 12.82
CA LEU A 58 1.66 22.47 13.47
C LEU A 58 1.45 22.88 14.93
N THR A 59 0.19 23.10 15.31
CA THR A 59 -0.16 23.28 16.71
C THR A 59 0.18 21.99 17.43
N ARG A 60 0.95 22.10 18.52
CA ARG A 60 1.37 20.95 19.32
C ARG A 60 0.14 20.41 20.05
N TYR A 61 -0.61 19.56 19.39
CA TYR A 61 -1.71 18.83 20.02
C TYR A 61 -1.07 17.83 20.98
N LYS A 62 -1.21 18.08 22.29
CA LYS A 62 -1.10 16.98 23.25
C LYS A 62 -2.25 16.06 22.88
N THR A 63 -1.97 14.93 22.26
CA THR A 63 -2.91 13.81 22.30
C THR A 63 -3.11 13.54 23.79
N MET A 64 -4.13 14.15 24.39
CA MET A 64 -4.87 13.49 25.44
C MET A 64 -5.34 12.22 24.76
N LYS A 65 -4.49 11.20 24.84
CA LYS A 65 -4.97 9.84 24.77
C LYS A 65 -5.81 9.70 26.03
N ASP A 66 -7.01 10.26 26.00
CA ASP A 66 -8.17 9.55 26.51
C ASP A 66 -8.30 8.36 25.57
N GLY A 67 -7.34 7.45 25.69
CA GLY A 67 -7.38 6.16 25.07
C GLY A 67 -8.54 5.51 25.78
N LEU A 68 -9.72 5.61 25.17
CA LEU A 68 -10.69 4.53 25.23
C LEU A 68 -9.92 3.31 24.76
N LEU A 69 -9.25 2.66 25.71
CA LEU A 69 -8.66 1.36 25.53
C LEU A 69 -9.80 0.52 24.96
N ILE A 70 -9.55 -0.07 23.80
CA ILE A 70 -10.48 -1.00 23.16
C ILE A 70 -10.92 -1.96 24.27
N SER A 71 -12.23 -1.99 24.55
CA SER A 71 -12.78 -2.86 25.59
C SER A 71 -12.30 -4.29 25.36
N ALA A 72 -12.02 -5.01 26.44
CA ALA A 72 -11.65 -6.43 26.34
C ALA A 72 -12.73 -7.23 25.57
N GLU A 73 -13.99 -6.79 25.62
CA GLU A 73 -15.11 -7.38 24.90
C GLU A 73 -15.03 -7.09 23.40
N SER A 74 -14.77 -5.84 22.99
CA SER A 74 -14.66 -5.49 21.56
C SER A 74 -13.47 -6.20 20.91
N LEU A 75 -12.36 -6.35 21.64
CA LEU A 75 -11.19 -7.08 21.14
C LEU A 75 -11.44 -8.59 21.01
N LYS A 76 -12.25 -9.19 21.90
CA LYS A 76 -12.69 -10.59 21.75
C LYS A 76 -13.58 -10.77 20.51
N LEU A 77 -14.54 -9.87 20.32
CA LEU A 77 -15.45 -9.92 19.17
C LEU A 77 -14.70 -9.78 17.83
N GLU A 78 -13.74 -8.86 17.74
CA GLU A 78 -12.88 -8.72 16.55
C GLU A 78 -12.10 -10.01 16.26
N ARG A 79 -11.51 -10.62 17.30
CA ARG A 79 -10.78 -11.89 17.15
C ARG A 79 -11.67 -13.02 16.66
N GLU A 80 -12.89 -13.14 17.18
CA GLU A 80 -13.85 -14.15 16.73
C GLU A 80 -14.27 -13.96 15.26
N CYS A 81 -14.51 -12.71 14.87
CA CYS A 81 -14.83 -12.36 13.48
C CYS A 81 -13.68 -12.72 12.52
N GLU A 82 -12.44 -12.40 12.89
CA GLU A 82 -11.27 -12.75 12.08
C GLU A 82 -11.03 -14.26 12.02
N LEU A 83 -11.27 -14.99 13.12
CA LEU A 83 -11.20 -16.46 13.13
C LEU A 83 -12.21 -17.09 12.17
N LYS A 84 -13.46 -16.61 12.16
CA LYS A 84 -14.50 -17.07 11.22
C LYS A 84 -14.10 -16.79 9.76
N ARG A 85 -13.56 -15.60 9.49
CA ARG A 85 -13.08 -15.20 8.17
C ARG A 85 -11.92 -16.07 7.69
N LEU A 86 -10.93 -16.32 8.56
CA LEU A 86 -9.79 -17.18 8.25
C LEU A 86 -10.20 -18.63 7.99
N ASN A 87 -11.13 -19.17 8.77
CA ASN A 87 -11.63 -20.53 8.56
C ASN A 87 -12.36 -20.65 7.21
N LYS A 88 -13.20 -19.68 6.86
CA LYS A 88 -13.84 -19.63 5.54
C LYS A 88 -12.82 -19.58 4.41
N HIS A 89 -11.77 -18.77 4.55
CA HIS A 89 -10.70 -18.68 3.56
C HIS A 89 -9.93 -20.00 3.42
N LYS A 90 -9.57 -20.65 4.53
CA LYS A 90 -8.89 -21.95 4.51
C LYS A 90 -9.73 -23.02 3.82
N CYS A 91 -11.04 -23.08 4.08
CA CYS A 91 -11.92 -24.01 3.38
C CYS A 91 -11.99 -23.73 1.86
N GLN A 92 -11.97 -22.45 1.45
CA GLN A 92 -11.90 -22.10 0.03
C GLN A 92 -10.54 -22.46 -0.60
N GLU A 93 -9.44 -22.31 0.13
CA GLU A 93 -8.14 -22.77 -0.31
C GLU A 93 -8.05 -24.29 -0.43
N THR A 94 -8.63 -25.06 0.51
CA THR A 94 -8.61 -26.53 0.41
C THR A 94 -9.45 -27.02 -0.76
N THR A 95 -10.67 -26.52 -0.91
CA THR A 95 -11.55 -26.86 -2.04
C THR A 95 -10.93 -26.48 -3.38
N SER A 96 -10.31 -25.30 -3.50
CA SER A 96 -9.62 -24.91 -4.74
C SER A 96 -8.40 -25.79 -5.05
N ARG A 97 -7.62 -26.21 -4.04
CA ARG A 97 -6.52 -27.17 -4.22
C ARG A 97 -7.03 -28.54 -4.66
N GLU A 98 -8.09 -29.05 -4.05
CA GLU A 98 -8.72 -30.31 -4.43
C GLU A 98 -9.26 -30.27 -5.86
N LEU A 99 -9.95 -29.18 -6.23
CA LEU A 99 -10.39 -28.97 -7.61
C LEU A 99 -9.22 -28.90 -8.58
N GLN A 100 -8.13 -28.21 -8.22
CA GLN A 100 -6.95 -28.14 -9.07
C GLN A 100 -6.28 -29.52 -9.25
N LEU A 101 -6.25 -30.35 -8.21
CA LEU A 101 -5.76 -31.73 -8.29
C LEU A 101 -6.67 -32.59 -9.17
N LEU A 102 -7.99 -32.55 -8.95
CA LEU A 102 -8.97 -33.27 -9.78
C LEU A 102 -8.90 -32.86 -11.25
N LEU A 103 -8.72 -31.57 -11.54
CA LEU A 103 -8.59 -31.07 -12.91
C LEU A 103 -7.26 -31.47 -13.55
N ARG A 104 -6.16 -31.52 -12.78
CA ARG A 104 -4.86 -32.03 -13.26
C ARG A 104 -4.90 -33.53 -13.56
N GLU A 105 -5.57 -34.31 -12.73
CA GLU A 105 -5.78 -35.76 -12.97
C GLU A 105 -6.66 -36.01 -14.20
N ARG A 106 -7.54 -35.06 -14.56
CA ARG A 106 -8.45 -35.18 -15.72
C ARG A 106 -7.82 -34.84 -17.08
N GLN A 107 -6.58 -34.38 -17.16
CA GLN A 107 -5.89 -34.10 -18.43
C GLN A 107 -4.61 -34.92 -18.59
N THR A 108 -4.80 -36.17 -19.02
CA THR A 108 -4.21 -36.73 -20.26
C THR A 108 -5.00 -37.99 -20.61
N GLY A 109 -6.05 -37.81 -21.41
CA GLY A 109 -6.92 -38.88 -21.89
C GLY A 109 -7.66 -38.43 -23.13
N LEU A 110 -7.10 -38.84 -24.29
CA LEU A 110 -7.35 -38.48 -25.69
C LEU A 110 -6.64 -37.21 -26.18
#